data_AF-D7A7K2-F1
#
_entry.id   AF-D7A7K2-F1
#
_cell.length_a   1.000
_cell.length_b   1.000
_cell.length_c   1.000
_cell.angle_alpha   90.00
_cell.angle_beta   90.00
_cell.angle_gamma   90.00
#
_symmetry.space_group_name_H-M   'P 1'
#
loop_
_entity.id
_entity.type
_entity.pdbx_description
1 polymer ?
#
loop_
_entity_poly.entity_id
_entity_poly.type
_entity_poly.pdbx_seq_one_letter_code
_entity_poly.pdbx_strand_id
1 'polypeptide(L)'
;MRWMMLGFALAISGMAAATGFVQEATAKNYLCNQQFALCTSAPCVPQPGNSNVSICVCDVQEGPNLATVECDTVKPSTDAEGVRTVYSQFALTQFEGGKKALKCESGTPWSQCLNKICTVDPANPDKAICACDVVRTGEWQTAGGNCDTATCKTAYWSGALLADSRSNAEFMMEQLKIAKSPAEACPVPK
;
A
#
# COMPACT_ATOMS: atom_id res chain seq x y z
N MET A 1 -37.66 -74.34 10.08
CA MET A 1 -36.83 -75.10 11.03
C MET A 1 -35.38 -74.72 10.78
N ARG A 2 -34.79 -73.89 11.67
CA ARG A 2 -33.34 -73.50 11.77
C ARG A 2 -32.79 -72.77 10.50
N TRP A 3 -31.87 -71.82 10.55
CA TRP A 3 -30.96 -71.35 11.59
C TRP A 3 -30.48 -69.93 11.19
N MET A 4 -30.08 -69.15 12.19
CA MET A 4 -29.38 -67.86 12.10
C MET A 4 -28.11 -67.94 11.23
N MET A 5 -27.69 -66.82 10.65
CA MET A 5 -26.38 -66.21 10.93
C MET A 5 -26.34 -64.74 10.52
N LEU A 6 -25.90 -63.91 11.48
CA LEU A 6 -25.48 -62.53 11.34
C LEU A 6 -24.27 -62.43 10.39
N GLY A 7 -24.24 -61.38 9.57
CA GLY A 7 -23.07 -60.93 8.82
C GLY A 7 -22.97 -59.41 8.86
N PHE A 8 -22.15 -58.92 9.78
CA PHE A 8 -21.71 -57.53 9.92
C PHE A 8 -21.08 -57.03 8.61
N ALA A 9 -21.60 -55.96 8.02
CA ALA A 9 -20.94 -55.24 6.92
C ALA A 9 -20.69 -53.78 7.35
N LEU A 10 -19.41 -53.43 7.37
CA LEU A 10 -18.86 -52.16 7.83
C LEU A 10 -19.45 -50.95 7.07
N ALA A 11 -19.84 -49.93 7.83
CA ALA A 11 -20.08 -48.58 7.33
C ALA A 11 -18.71 -47.91 7.05
N ILE A 12 -18.38 -47.71 5.78
CA ILE A 12 -17.27 -46.85 5.37
C ILE A 12 -17.82 -45.42 5.24
N SER A 13 -17.70 -44.64 6.30
CA SER A 13 -17.90 -43.19 6.23
C SER A 13 -16.75 -42.56 5.44
N GLY A 14 -17.02 -42.22 4.18
CA GLY A 14 -16.11 -41.42 3.35
C GLY A 14 -16.07 -39.97 3.86
N MET A 15 -14.99 -39.60 4.54
CA MET A 15 -14.64 -38.20 4.77
C MET A 15 -14.09 -37.62 3.47
N ALA A 16 -14.94 -36.90 2.73
CA ALA A 16 -14.50 -36.03 1.65
C ALA A 16 -13.80 -34.81 2.27
N ALA A 17 -12.47 -34.82 2.26
CA ALA A 17 -11.67 -33.63 2.57
C ALA A 17 -11.89 -32.59 1.46
N ALA A 18 -12.76 -31.62 1.73
CA ALA A 18 -12.85 -30.41 0.92
C ALA A 18 -11.58 -29.59 1.15
N THR A 19 -10.57 -29.77 0.31
CA THR A 19 -9.46 -28.83 0.18
C THR A 19 -10.01 -27.54 -0.42
N GLY A 20 -10.48 -26.64 0.45
CA GLY A 20 -10.77 -25.27 0.07
C GLY A 20 -9.47 -24.61 -0.36
N PHE A 21 -9.33 -24.37 -1.67
CA PHE A 21 -8.36 -23.41 -2.17
C PHE A 21 -8.73 -22.05 -1.55
N VAL A 22 -7.94 -21.59 -0.59
CA VAL A 22 -7.98 -20.20 -0.15
C VAL A 22 -7.48 -19.39 -1.33
N GLN A 23 -8.40 -18.88 -2.13
CA GLN A 23 -8.11 -17.93 -3.18
C GLN A 23 -7.68 -16.65 -2.45
N GLU A 24 -6.37 -16.38 -2.41
CA GLU A 24 -5.85 -15.08 -1.96
C GLU A 24 -6.57 -14.01 -2.77
N ALA A 25 -7.39 -13.21 -2.11
CA ALA A 25 -8.04 -12.08 -2.74
C ALA A 25 -6.94 -11.10 -3.13
N THR A 26 -6.59 -11.04 -4.41
CA THR A 26 -5.79 -9.96 -4.97
C THR A 26 -6.48 -8.65 -4.63
N ALA A 27 -5.80 -7.77 -3.89
CA ALA A 27 -6.34 -6.47 -3.52
C ALA A 27 -6.82 -5.73 -4.79
N LYS A 28 -8.06 -5.28 -4.78
CA LYS A 28 -8.67 -4.63 -5.94
C LYS A 28 -8.28 -3.15 -5.96
N ASN A 29 -7.83 -2.67 -7.11
CA ASN A 29 -7.50 -1.25 -7.33
C ASN A 29 -8.76 -0.45 -7.69
N TYR A 30 -8.87 0.75 -7.13
CA TYR A 30 -9.97 1.69 -7.36
C TYR A 30 -9.39 3.04 -7.82
N LEU A 31 -9.95 3.60 -8.89
CA LEU A 31 -9.68 4.96 -9.31
C LEU A 31 -10.60 5.89 -8.54
N CYS A 32 -10.03 6.70 -7.66
CA CYS A 32 -10.73 7.76 -6.95
C CYS A 32 -10.36 9.12 -7.52
N ASN A 33 -11.21 10.12 -7.28
CA ASN A 33 -10.94 11.51 -7.65
C ASN A 33 -11.38 12.42 -6.49
N GLN A 34 -10.47 12.62 -5.55
CA GLN A 34 -10.71 13.28 -4.28
C GLN A 34 -9.40 13.85 -3.74
N GLN A 35 -9.46 14.60 -2.64
CA GLN A 35 -8.25 15.03 -1.91
C GLN A 35 -7.60 13.85 -1.19
N PHE A 36 -6.27 13.80 -1.14
CA PHE A 36 -5.51 12.68 -0.58
C PHE A 36 -4.12 13.11 -0.10
N ALA A 37 -3.43 12.25 0.63
CA ALA A 37 -2.04 12.44 1.02
C ALA A 37 -1.07 11.63 0.13
N LEU A 38 -0.25 12.31 -0.66
CA LEU A 38 0.77 11.69 -1.50
C LEU A 38 2.03 11.39 -0.68
N CYS A 39 2.17 10.15 -0.23
CA CYS A 39 3.26 9.74 0.65
C CYS A 39 4.42 9.02 -0.04
N THR A 40 4.32 8.61 -1.30
CA THR A 40 5.31 7.70 -1.92
C THR A 40 6.76 8.22 -1.96
N SER A 41 6.98 9.53 -1.74
CA SER A 41 8.31 10.14 -1.61
C SER A 41 8.59 10.73 -0.21
N ALA A 42 7.70 10.49 0.76
CA ALA A 42 7.77 11.08 2.08
C ALA A 42 8.83 10.38 2.95
N PRO A 43 9.72 11.14 3.61
CA PRO A 43 10.53 10.61 4.70
C PRO A 43 9.64 10.39 5.92
N CYS A 44 9.84 9.28 6.61
CA CYS A 44 9.12 8.98 7.85
C CYS A 44 10.10 8.72 9.00
N VAL A 45 9.57 8.83 10.21
CA VAL A 45 10.27 8.52 11.45
C VAL A 45 9.52 7.44 12.21
N PRO A 46 10.20 6.50 12.89
CA PRO A 46 9.51 5.53 13.75
C PRO A 46 8.71 6.24 14.83
N GLN A 47 7.51 5.74 15.13
CA GLN A 47 6.72 6.26 16.24
C GLN A 47 7.41 5.91 17.57
N PRO A 48 7.63 6.89 18.47
CA PRO A 48 8.14 6.62 19.80
C PRO A 48 7.27 5.60 20.55
N GLY A 49 7.90 4.55 21.07
CA GLY A 49 7.20 3.48 21.81
C GLY A 49 6.47 2.45 20.94
N ASN A 50 6.43 2.60 19.61
CA ASN A 50 5.84 1.60 18.70
C ASN A 50 6.68 1.45 17.42
N SER A 51 7.56 0.44 17.38
CA SER A 51 8.45 0.17 16.25
C SER A 51 7.77 -0.36 14.99
N ASN A 52 6.47 -0.69 15.07
CA ASN A 52 5.66 -1.19 13.95
C ASN A 52 4.92 -0.07 13.24
N VAL A 53 5.00 1.16 13.75
CA VAL A 53 4.37 2.34 13.16
C VAL A 53 5.43 3.39 12.86
N SER A 54 5.29 4.07 11.74
CA SER A 54 6.09 5.23 11.35
C SER A 54 5.18 6.42 11.07
N ILE A 55 5.65 7.60 11.42
CA ILE A 55 4.96 8.86 11.17
C ILE A 55 5.60 9.51 9.95
N CYS A 56 4.80 9.75 8.92
CA CYS A 56 5.23 10.36 7.66
C CYS A 56 4.58 11.73 7.50
N VAL A 57 5.31 12.69 6.93
CA VAL A 57 4.76 13.98 6.50
C VAL A 57 4.62 13.96 4.99
N CYS A 58 3.39 13.98 4.51
CA CYS A 58 3.05 13.81 3.10
C CYS A 58 2.44 15.09 2.52
N ASP A 59 2.50 15.22 1.19
CA ASP A 59 1.87 16.33 0.49
C ASP A 59 0.37 16.07 0.34
N VAL A 60 -0.46 17.05 0.66
CA VAL A 60 -1.89 16.99 0.34
C VAL A 60 -2.06 17.37 -1.12
N GLN A 61 -2.73 16.51 -1.89
CA GLN A 61 -3.03 16.73 -3.29
C GLN A 61 -4.50 16.45 -3.58
N GLU A 62 -4.95 16.85 -4.76
CA GLU A 62 -6.27 16.58 -5.29
C GLU A 62 -6.15 16.07 -6.72
N GLY A 63 -7.09 15.22 -7.12
CA GLY A 63 -7.17 14.68 -8.47
C GLY A 63 -7.20 13.16 -8.50
N PRO A 64 -6.94 12.56 -9.67
CA PRO A 64 -6.98 11.12 -9.86
C PRO A 64 -5.95 10.41 -9.00
N ASN A 65 -6.41 9.45 -8.21
CA ASN A 65 -5.56 8.69 -7.30
C ASN A 65 -6.09 7.25 -7.16
N LEU A 66 -5.25 6.39 -6.58
CA LEU A 66 -5.52 4.97 -6.40
C LEU A 66 -5.66 4.63 -4.92
N ALA A 67 -6.72 3.88 -4.63
CA ALA A 67 -6.89 3.12 -3.39
C ALA A 67 -6.91 1.61 -3.69
N THR A 68 -6.57 0.80 -2.70
CA THR A 68 -6.81 -0.67 -2.74
C THR A 68 -8.04 -1.09 -1.93
N VAL A 69 -8.87 -0.10 -1.57
CA VAL A 69 -10.19 -0.23 -0.94
C VAL A 69 -11.17 0.71 -1.66
N GLU A 70 -12.47 0.52 -1.47
CA GLU A 70 -13.49 1.37 -2.11
C GLU A 70 -13.31 2.85 -1.75
N CYS A 71 -13.44 3.74 -2.74
CA CYS A 71 -13.17 5.18 -2.57
C CYS A 71 -13.96 5.81 -1.42
N ASP A 72 -15.21 5.39 -1.19
CA ASP A 72 -16.04 5.90 -0.09
C ASP A 72 -15.49 5.55 1.30
N THR A 73 -14.70 4.47 1.43
CA THR A 73 -14.06 4.09 2.71
C THR A 73 -12.85 4.96 3.06
N VAL A 74 -12.27 5.61 2.06
CA VAL A 74 -11.09 6.49 2.18
C VAL A 74 -11.42 7.93 1.78
N LYS A 75 -12.68 8.33 1.96
CA LYS A 75 -13.16 9.66 1.59
C LYS A 75 -12.67 10.70 2.61
N PRO A 76 -12.15 11.86 2.15
CA PRO A 76 -11.83 12.97 3.03
C PRO A 76 -13.03 13.42 3.88
N SER A 77 -12.74 13.86 5.10
CA SER A 77 -13.76 14.34 6.03
C SER A 77 -13.22 15.44 6.92
N THR A 78 -14.13 16.15 7.58
CA THR A 78 -13.82 17.13 8.62
C THR A 78 -14.73 16.80 9.81
N ASP A 79 -14.16 16.69 11.01
CA ASP A 79 -14.95 16.46 12.22
C ASP A 79 -15.58 17.76 12.76
N ALA A 80 -16.29 17.65 13.89
CA ALA A 80 -17.00 18.78 14.49
C ALA A 80 -16.03 19.86 15.01
N GLU A 81 -14.79 19.47 15.31
CA GLU A 81 -13.71 20.29 15.81
C GLU A 81 -12.91 20.96 14.67
N GLY A 82 -13.24 20.65 13.41
CA GLY A 82 -12.59 21.22 12.23
C GLY A 82 -11.30 20.48 11.82
N VAL A 83 -11.00 19.33 12.43
CA VAL A 83 -9.84 18.51 12.06
C VAL A 83 -10.13 17.80 10.74
N ARG A 84 -9.29 18.09 9.75
CA ARG A 84 -9.40 17.51 8.41
C ARG A 84 -8.65 16.18 8.35
N THR A 85 -9.37 15.16 7.88
CA THR A 85 -8.84 13.83 7.63
C THR A 85 -8.77 13.59 6.12
N VAL A 86 -7.64 13.08 5.66
CA VAL A 86 -7.44 12.53 4.31
C VAL A 86 -6.82 11.15 4.45
N TYR A 87 -6.67 10.43 3.34
CA TYR A 87 -6.03 9.12 3.32
C TYR A 87 -4.84 9.15 2.39
N SER A 88 -3.81 8.37 2.70
CA SER A 88 -2.68 8.23 1.80
C SER A 88 -3.06 7.35 0.62
N GLN A 89 -2.90 7.88 -0.58
CA GLN A 89 -3.29 7.23 -1.83
C GLN A 89 -2.14 7.35 -2.84
N PHE A 90 -2.12 6.45 -3.82
CA PHE A 90 -1.09 6.46 -4.85
C PHE A 90 -1.50 7.36 -6.02
N ALA A 91 -0.55 8.14 -6.53
CA ALA A 91 -0.75 8.93 -7.74
C ALA A 91 0.56 9.01 -8.55
N LEU A 92 0.41 9.22 -9.86
CA LEU A 92 1.54 9.34 -10.79
C LEU A 92 2.17 10.74 -10.81
N THR A 93 1.51 11.74 -10.21
CA THR A 93 1.88 13.17 -10.27
C THR A 93 3.31 13.48 -9.82
N GLN A 94 3.80 12.80 -8.79
CA GLN A 94 5.21 12.96 -8.34
C GLN A 94 6.24 12.54 -9.41
N PHE A 95 5.92 11.54 -10.24
CA PHE A 95 6.82 11.08 -11.30
C PHE A 95 6.78 12.02 -12.49
N GLU A 96 5.62 12.60 -12.78
CA GLU A 96 5.49 13.70 -13.74
C GLU A 96 6.31 14.92 -13.29
N GLY A 97 6.42 15.14 -11.97
CA GLY A 97 7.31 16.12 -11.35
C GLY A 97 8.80 15.74 -11.37
N GLY A 98 9.19 14.66 -12.05
CA GLY A 98 10.59 14.25 -12.23
C GLY A 98 11.17 13.38 -11.12
N LYS A 99 10.36 12.92 -10.15
CA LYS A 99 10.81 11.90 -9.20
C LYS A 99 11.06 10.58 -9.93
N LYS A 100 12.01 9.81 -9.42
CA LYS A 100 12.39 8.50 -9.97
C LYS A 100 12.13 7.41 -8.96
N ALA A 101 11.82 6.21 -9.43
CA ALA A 101 11.64 5.04 -8.59
C ALA A 101 13.00 4.50 -8.14
N LEU A 102 13.30 4.67 -6.85
CA LEU A 102 14.46 4.09 -6.18
C LEU A 102 14.09 2.71 -5.65
N LYS A 103 14.75 1.67 -6.14
CA LYS A 103 14.64 0.30 -5.60
C LYS A 103 15.54 0.17 -4.36
N CYS A 104 15.00 -0.42 -3.32
CA CYS A 104 15.69 -0.73 -2.08
C CYS A 104 15.65 -2.25 -1.81
N GLU A 105 16.68 -2.76 -1.13
CA GLU A 105 16.83 -4.17 -0.81
C GLU A 105 15.83 -4.62 0.28
N SER A 106 15.55 -5.92 0.32
CA SER A 106 14.81 -6.53 1.42
C SER A 106 15.60 -6.43 2.74
N GLY A 107 14.90 -6.35 3.88
CA GLY A 107 15.50 -6.29 5.21
C GLY A 107 15.71 -4.87 5.75
N THR A 108 15.57 -3.83 4.94
CA THR A 108 15.53 -2.44 5.42
C THR A 108 14.10 -2.04 5.81
N PRO A 109 13.87 -1.34 6.94
CA PRO A 109 12.56 -0.80 7.25
C PRO A 109 12.07 0.19 6.19
N TRP A 110 10.79 0.10 5.85
CA TRP A 110 10.09 1.08 5.03
C TRP A 110 8.64 1.23 5.51
N SER A 111 7.97 2.28 5.05
CA SER A 111 6.64 2.67 5.54
C SER A 111 5.58 2.36 4.49
N GLN A 112 4.63 1.48 4.80
CA GLN A 112 3.48 1.19 3.97
C GLN A 112 2.34 2.14 4.32
N CYS A 113 2.19 3.20 3.53
CA CYS A 113 1.21 4.25 3.76
C CYS A 113 -0.10 4.07 2.98
N LEU A 114 -0.17 3.22 1.96
CA LEU A 114 -1.37 3.14 1.11
C LEU A 114 -2.65 2.84 1.94
N ASN A 115 -3.69 3.64 1.71
CA ASN A 115 -4.97 3.70 2.43
C ASN A 115 -4.90 4.06 3.93
N LYS A 116 -3.74 4.49 4.44
CA LYS A 116 -3.62 4.89 5.85
C LYS A 116 -4.26 6.25 6.07
N ILE A 117 -4.92 6.39 7.23
CA ILE A 117 -5.51 7.65 7.67
C ILE A 117 -4.41 8.69 7.92
N CYS A 118 -4.69 9.93 7.56
CA CYS A 118 -3.79 11.06 7.73
C CYS A 118 -4.57 12.28 8.23
N THR A 119 -3.96 13.03 9.15
CA THR A 119 -4.51 14.29 9.63
C THR A 119 -3.82 15.43 8.88
N VAL A 120 -4.60 16.30 8.25
CA VAL A 120 -4.07 17.50 7.59
C VAL A 120 -3.56 18.46 8.66
N ASP A 121 -2.38 19.03 8.45
CA ASP A 121 -1.79 20.00 9.36
C ASP A 121 -2.60 21.32 9.30
N PRO A 122 -3.22 21.76 10.42
CA PRO A 122 -4.00 22.99 10.44
C PRO A 122 -3.15 24.25 10.22
N ALA A 123 -1.83 24.18 10.49
CA ALA A 123 -0.90 25.28 10.23
C ALA A 123 -0.36 25.27 8.79
N ASN A 124 -0.42 24.12 8.11
CA ASN A 124 0.01 23.96 6.72
C ASN A 124 -0.91 22.98 5.98
N PRO A 125 -2.01 23.45 5.37
CA PRO A 125 -3.02 22.58 4.77
C PRO A 125 -2.53 21.79 3.54
N ASP A 126 -1.33 22.10 3.02
CA ASP A 126 -0.66 21.36 1.95
C ASP A 126 0.10 20.14 2.47
N LYS A 127 0.09 19.91 3.79
CA LYS A 127 0.76 18.79 4.46
C LYS A 127 -0.23 17.97 5.28
N ALA A 128 0.02 16.67 5.34
CA ALA A 128 -0.70 15.75 6.22
C ALA A 128 0.28 14.84 6.95
N ILE A 129 -0.05 14.51 8.20
CA ILE A 129 0.68 13.55 9.03
C ILE A 129 -0.04 12.22 8.98
N CYS A 130 0.65 11.19 8.50
CA CYS A 130 0.11 9.84 8.35
C CYS A 130 0.80 8.87 9.31
N ALA A 131 0.03 7.97 9.91
CA ALA A 131 0.56 6.83 10.67
C ALA A 131 0.56 5.59 9.76
N CYS A 132 1.75 5.16 9.35
CA CYS A 132 1.95 4.08 8.39
C CYS A 132 2.54 2.84 9.06
N ASP A 133 2.29 1.66 8.49
CA ASP A 133 2.86 0.42 8.99
C ASP A 133 4.33 0.33 8.60
N VAL A 134 5.18 -0.12 9.51
CA VAL A 134 6.57 -0.43 9.20
C VAL A 134 6.66 -1.86 8.67
N VAL A 135 7.18 -1.99 7.45
CA VAL A 135 7.44 -3.27 6.79
C VAL A 135 8.95 -3.50 6.71
N ARG A 136 9.38 -4.76 6.84
CA ARG A 136 10.81 -5.16 6.89
C ARG A 136 11.17 -6.25 5.89
N THR A 137 10.21 -6.69 5.10
CA THR A 137 10.31 -7.84 4.22
C THR A 137 10.02 -7.44 2.79
N GLY A 138 10.62 -8.15 1.85
CA GLY A 138 10.42 -7.97 0.43
C GLY A 138 11.25 -6.83 -0.15
N GLU A 139 11.56 -6.94 -1.44
CA GLU A 139 12.11 -5.81 -2.19
C GLU A 139 11.03 -4.76 -2.39
N TRP A 140 11.40 -3.50 -2.24
CA TRP A 140 10.47 -2.38 -2.27
C TRP A 140 11.05 -1.21 -3.04
N GLN A 141 10.20 -0.25 -3.37
CA GLN A 141 10.62 1.00 -3.99
C GLN A 141 9.96 2.20 -3.35
N THR A 142 10.61 3.35 -3.50
CA THR A 142 10.12 4.67 -3.10
C THR A 142 10.41 5.69 -4.20
N ALA A 143 9.66 6.79 -4.22
CA ALA A 143 10.00 7.97 -5.02
C ALA A 143 10.88 8.96 -4.23
N GLY A 144 11.22 8.63 -2.98
CA GLY A 144 12.12 9.38 -2.11
C GLY A 144 13.59 9.04 -2.34
N GLY A 145 14.47 9.58 -1.49
CA GLY A 145 15.90 9.27 -1.51
C GLY A 145 16.71 9.85 -2.67
N ASN A 146 16.08 10.50 -3.66
CA ASN A 146 16.75 11.16 -4.80
C ASN A 146 17.77 10.25 -5.51
N CYS A 147 17.42 8.98 -5.70
CA CYS A 147 18.29 7.93 -6.25
C CYS A 147 19.55 7.58 -5.45
N ASP A 148 19.68 8.04 -4.20
CA ASP A 148 20.71 7.58 -3.28
C ASP A 148 20.23 6.35 -2.50
N THR A 149 20.73 5.18 -2.89
CA THR A 149 20.42 3.89 -2.25
C THR A 149 20.90 3.81 -0.80
N ALA A 150 21.86 4.63 -0.37
CA ALA A 150 22.29 4.67 1.03
C ALA A 150 21.14 5.13 1.95
N THR A 151 20.23 5.96 1.43
CA THR A 151 19.08 6.46 2.19
C THR A 151 18.06 5.38 2.54
N CYS A 152 18.03 4.25 1.80
CA CYS A 152 17.18 3.09 2.10
C CYS A 152 17.48 2.51 3.50
N LYS A 153 18.69 2.72 4.04
CA LYS A 153 19.11 2.19 5.35
C LYS A 153 18.96 3.20 6.48
N THR A 154 18.87 4.48 6.18
CA THR A 154 18.90 5.56 7.18
C THR A 154 17.55 6.24 7.39
N ALA A 155 16.61 6.12 6.45
CA ALA A 155 15.28 6.71 6.54
C ALA A 155 14.19 5.66 6.32
N TYR A 156 13.06 5.83 7.01
CA TYR A 156 11.87 5.01 6.83
C TYR A 156 11.05 5.62 5.69
N TRP A 157 11.50 5.46 4.45
CA TRP A 157 10.77 6.02 3.32
C TRP A 157 9.42 5.33 3.17
N SER A 158 8.40 6.12 2.84
CA SER A 158 7.16 5.54 2.34
C SER A 158 7.36 4.98 0.95
N GLY A 159 6.79 3.79 0.73
CA GLY A 159 7.03 3.01 -0.47
C GLY A 159 6.00 1.91 -0.65
N ALA A 160 6.29 0.99 -1.55
CA ALA A 160 5.50 -0.21 -1.76
C ALA A 160 6.41 -1.35 -2.25
N LEU A 161 5.95 -2.59 -2.10
CA LEU A 161 6.61 -3.73 -2.73
C LEU A 161 6.69 -3.51 -4.25
N LEU A 162 7.69 -4.09 -4.90
CA LEU A 162 7.89 -3.92 -6.34
C LEU A 162 6.69 -4.38 -7.16
N ALA A 163 6.04 -5.48 -6.75
CA ALA A 163 4.85 -6.02 -7.43
C ALA A 163 3.65 -5.07 -7.30
N ASP A 164 3.37 -4.60 -6.07
CA ASP A 164 2.29 -3.65 -5.80
C ASP A 164 2.51 -2.33 -6.53
N SER A 165 3.74 -1.82 -6.51
CA SER A 165 4.11 -0.58 -7.21
C SER A 165 3.86 -0.68 -8.71
N ARG A 166 4.21 -1.82 -9.31
CA ARG A 166 3.97 -2.09 -10.72
C ARG A 166 2.47 -2.18 -11.01
N SER A 167 1.74 -2.99 -10.24
CA SER A 167 0.30 -3.16 -10.41
C SER A 167 -0.47 -1.84 -10.27
N ASN A 168 -0.09 -1.02 -9.30
CA ASN A 168 -0.69 0.30 -9.07
C ASN A 168 -0.40 1.26 -10.23
N ALA A 169 0.84 1.29 -10.72
CA ALA A 169 1.22 2.12 -11.86
C ALA A 169 0.51 1.68 -13.15
N GLU A 170 0.48 0.38 -13.44
CA GLU A 170 -0.22 -0.19 -14.60
C GLU A 170 -1.71 0.15 -14.58
N PHE A 171 -2.38 -0.04 -13.45
CA PHE A 171 -3.78 0.36 -13.28
C PHE A 171 -3.99 1.84 -13.55
N MET A 172 -3.19 2.72 -12.93
CA MET A 172 -3.35 4.17 -13.11
C MET A 172 -3.10 4.60 -14.55
N MET A 173 -2.09 4.03 -15.21
CA MET A 173 -1.83 4.32 -16.62
C MET A 173 -2.99 3.88 -17.52
N GLU A 174 -3.55 2.70 -17.28
CA GLU A 174 -4.71 2.20 -18.03
C GLU A 174 -5.93 3.12 -17.84
N GLN A 175 -6.29 3.41 -16.59
CA GLN A 175 -7.45 4.23 -16.26
C GLN A 175 -7.33 5.67 -16.79
N LEU A 176 -6.11 6.24 -16.77
CA LEU A 176 -5.83 7.59 -17.23
C LEU A 176 -5.42 7.66 -18.71
N LYS A 177 -5.41 6.52 -19.41
CA LYS A 177 -5.01 6.41 -20.83
C LYS A 177 -3.61 6.99 -21.10
N ILE A 178 -2.68 6.77 -20.18
CA ILE A 178 -1.29 7.21 -20.30
C ILE A 178 -0.51 6.17 -21.09
N ALA A 179 -0.04 6.55 -22.29
CA ALA A 179 0.66 5.65 -23.20
C ALA A 179 2.12 5.36 -22.79
N LYS A 180 2.78 6.30 -22.09
CA LYS A 180 4.16 6.18 -21.65
C LYS A 180 4.24 6.48 -20.17
N SER A 181 4.78 5.53 -19.39
CA SER A 181 4.97 5.70 -17.95
C SER A 181 5.78 6.97 -17.63
N PRO A 182 5.30 7.83 -16.71
CA PRO A 182 6.09 8.94 -16.20
C PRO A 182 7.15 8.47 -15.18
N ALA A 183 7.01 7.26 -14.63
CA ALA A 183 7.93 6.73 -13.65
C ALA A 183 9.20 6.18 -14.32
N GLU A 184 10.28 6.96 -14.26
CA GLU A 184 11.62 6.50 -14.58
C GLU A 184 12.26 5.79 -13.38
N ALA A 185 13.01 4.72 -13.65
CA ALA A 185 13.82 4.07 -12.61
C ALA A 185 15.07 4.91 -12.29
N CYS A 186 15.50 4.89 -11.03
CA CYS A 186 16.83 5.35 -10.67
C CYS A 186 17.92 4.52 -11.37
N PRO A 187 19.08 5.12 -11.71
CA PRO A 187 20.21 4.36 -12.23
C PRO A 187 20.65 3.28 -11.23
N VAL A 188 20.97 2.09 -11.72
CA VAL A 188 21.55 1.04 -10.88
C VAL A 188 23.01 1.44 -10.60
N PRO A 189 23.44 1.51 -9.32
CA PRO A 189 24.85 1.72 -9.00
C PRO A 189 25.72 0.68 -9.71
N LYS A 190 26.79 1.13 -10.36
CA LYS A 190 27.75 0.24 -11.04
C LYS A 190 28.59 -0.54 -10.03
#